data_AF-A0A7J8JHR9-F1
#
_entry.id   AF-A0A7J8JHR9-F1
#
_cell.length_a   1.000
_cell.length_b   1.000
_cell.length_c   1.000
_cell.angle_alpha   90.00
_cell.angle_beta   90.00
_cell.angle_gamma   90.00
#
_symmetry.space_group_name_H-M   'P 1'
#
loop_
_entity.id
_entity.type
_entity.pdbx_description
1 polymer ?
#
loop_
_entity_poly.entity_id
_entity_poly.type
_entity_poly.pdbx_seq_one_letter_code
_entity_poly.pdbx_strand_id
1 'polypeptide(L)'
;MARAPVGGPGPGWWAACGLAVAVLWLHPLLLHAQPSAATKNMCGKPAVTGKIFGGKNSPDLRWPWQASLLYRGRHTCGATLIDVFWVISAAHCFQKEILGVPSSAS
;
A
#
# COMPACT_ATOMS: atom_id res chain seq x y z
N MET A 1 63.89 8.30 11.60
CA MET A 1 62.43 8.63 11.61
C MET A 1 62.00 8.73 13.07
N ALA A 2 61.71 9.95 13.55
CA ALA A 2 61.26 10.18 14.92
C ALA A 2 59.74 9.93 15.03
N ARG A 3 59.30 9.20 16.05
CA ARG A 3 57.87 9.11 16.42
C ARG A 3 57.46 10.39 17.17
N ALA A 4 56.36 11.02 16.75
CA ALA A 4 55.73 12.10 17.51
C ALA A 4 54.99 11.54 18.75
N PRO A 5 54.84 12.32 19.84
CA PRO A 5 54.04 11.92 20.99
C PRO A 5 52.54 12.15 20.73
N VAL A 6 51.70 11.22 21.19
CA VAL A 6 50.24 11.34 21.17
C VAL A 6 49.80 11.99 22.49
N GLY A 7 49.34 13.25 22.45
CA GLY A 7 48.72 13.91 23.59
C GLY A 7 47.22 13.59 23.66
N GLY A 8 46.75 13.09 24.80
CA GLY A 8 45.33 12.74 25.03
C GLY A 8 44.45 13.95 25.40
N PRO A 9 43.12 13.87 25.18
CA PRO A 9 42.17 14.96 25.38
C PRO A 9 41.87 15.27 26.86
N GLY A 10 41.84 16.56 27.21
CA GLY A 10 41.71 17.08 28.58
C GLY A 10 40.27 17.13 29.15
N PRO A 11 40.12 17.37 30.46
CA PRO A 11 38.97 17.00 31.30
C PRO A 11 37.58 17.60 30.96
N GLY A 12 37.45 18.45 29.95
CA GLY A 12 36.15 19.02 29.53
C GLY A 12 35.28 18.09 28.68
N TRP A 13 35.82 16.99 28.14
CA TRP A 13 35.08 16.10 27.24
C TRP A 13 34.02 15.27 27.96
N TRP A 14 34.21 14.95 29.24
CA TRP A 14 33.24 14.18 30.04
C TRP A 14 31.91 14.93 30.21
N ALA A 15 31.97 16.25 30.41
CA ALA A 15 30.78 17.10 30.53
C ALA A 15 30.01 17.21 29.21
N ALA A 16 30.73 17.27 28.08
CA ALA A 16 30.14 17.27 26.75
C ALA A 16 29.45 15.94 26.40
N CYS A 17 30.03 14.80 26.82
CA CYS A 17 29.42 13.48 26.67
C CYS A 17 28.12 13.35 27.47
N GLY A 18 28.06 13.87 28.70
CA GLY A 18 26.86 13.75 29.56
C GLY A 18 25.62 14.44 28.98
N LEU A 19 25.79 15.64 28.41
CA LEU A 19 24.69 16.39 27.79
C LEU A 19 24.18 15.71 26.50
N ALA A 20 25.06 15.13 25.69
CA ALA A 20 24.68 14.41 24.48
C ALA A 20 23.83 13.17 24.80
N VAL A 21 24.15 12.46 25.89
CA VAL A 21 23.37 11.30 26.34
C VAL A 21 21.99 11.74 26.84
N ALA A 22 21.88 12.80 27.65
CA ALA A 22 20.58 13.29 28.13
C ALA A 22 19.64 13.74 27.00
N VAL A 23 20.19 14.37 25.96
CA VAL A 23 19.45 14.76 24.76
C VAL A 23 18.96 13.52 24.00
N LEU A 24 19.79 12.48 23.83
CA LEU A 24 19.41 11.24 23.17
C LEU A 24 18.37 10.40 23.95
N TRP A 25 18.33 10.50 25.28
CA TRP A 25 17.34 9.80 26.12
C TRP A 25 16.00 10.54 26.27
N LEU A 26 15.95 11.86 26.07
CA LEU A 26 14.70 12.65 26.06
C LEU A 26 14.11 12.88 24.66
N HIS A 27 14.93 12.73 23.60
CA HIS A 27 14.47 12.75 22.20
C HIS A 27 13.42 11.70 21.78
N PRO A 28 13.32 10.51 22.40
CA PRO A 28 12.29 9.54 22.00
C PRO A 28 10.88 10.06 22.31
N LEU A 29 10.66 10.91 23.32
CA LEU A 29 9.31 11.41 23.62
C LEU A 29 8.83 12.54 22.70
N LEU A 30 9.75 13.34 22.14
CA LEU A 30 9.40 14.41 21.18
C LEU A 30 9.31 13.93 19.73
N LEU A 31 9.96 12.81 19.39
CA LEU A 31 9.91 12.21 18.04
C LEU A 31 8.95 11.02 17.92
N HIS A 32 8.03 10.81 18.87
CA HIS A 32 6.89 9.91 18.69
C HIS A 32 5.60 10.64 18.27
N ALA A 33 5.71 11.87 17.75
CA ALA A 33 4.67 12.41 16.89
C ALA A 33 4.62 11.54 15.62
N GLN A 34 3.81 10.48 15.68
CA GLN A 34 3.33 9.77 14.51
C GLN A 34 2.18 10.60 13.94
N PRO A 35 2.37 11.41 12.87
CA PRO A 35 1.26 11.64 11.97
C PRO A 35 1.11 10.37 11.14
N SER A 36 0.69 9.27 11.78
CA SER A 36 0.01 8.23 11.05
C SER A 36 -1.38 8.77 10.74
N ALA A 37 -1.43 9.72 9.81
CA ALA A 37 -2.54 9.81 8.89
C ALA A 37 -2.40 8.64 7.90
N ALA A 38 -2.27 7.41 8.41
CA ALA A 38 -2.77 6.27 7.70
C ALA A 38 -4.28 6.52 7.62
N THR A 39 -4.74 7.15 6.53
CA THR A 39 -6.05 6.82 6.00
C THR A 39 -6.03 5.30 5.90
N LYS A 40 -6.64 4.65 6.88
CA LYS A 40 -6.77 3.20 6.88
C LYS A 40 -7.50 2.88 5.59
N ASN A 41 -6.78 2.38 4.59
CA ASN A 41 -7.34 1.95 3.31
C ASN A 41 -8.25 0.74 3.60
N MET A 42 -9.48 1.01 4.02
CA MET A 42 -10.46 -0.02 4.35
C MET A 42 -11.01 -0.58 3.04
N CYS A 43 -10.65 -1.82 2.72
CA CYS A 43 -11.13 -2.54 1.55
C CYS A 43 -12.09 -3.67 1.95
N GLY A 44 -12.84 -4.22 0.98
CA GLY A 44 -13.57 -5.48 1.13
C GLY A 44 -14.72 -5.48 2.16
N LYS A 45 -15.34 -4.33 2.42
CA LYS A 45 -16.53 -4.22 3.29
C LYS A 45 -17.80 -4.09 2.44
N PRO A 46 -18.51 -5.20 2.14
CA PRO A 46 -19.75 -5.13 1.37
C PRO A 46 -20.88 -4.58 2.24
N ALA A 47 -21.90 -4.01 1.60
CA ALA A 47 -23.11 -3.58 2.28
C ALA A 47 -23.93 -4.75 2.87
N VAL A 48 -23.66 -5.99 2.43
CA VAL A 48 -24.34 -7.22 2.87
C VAL A 48 -23.35 -8.38 3.01
N THR A 49 -23.58 -9.27 3.95
CA THR A 49 -22.80 -10.51 4.15
C THR A 49 -23.69 -11.74 3.98
N GLY A 50 -23.13 -12.85 3.48
CA GLY A 50 -23.88 -14.11 3.26
C GLY A 50 -23.52 -14.81 1.95
N LYS A 51 -24.09 -16.00 1.72
CA LYS A 51 -23.92 -16.77 0.48
C LYS A 51 -24.94 -16.31 -0.57
N ILE A 52 -24.52 -16.28 -1.83
CA ILE A 52 -25.41 -16.01 -2.97
C ILE A 52 -25.96 -17.34 -3.48
N PHE A 53 -27.27 -17.51 -3.46
CA PHE A 53 -27.97 -18.67 -4.03
C PHE A 53 -28.92 -18.19 -5.13
N GLY A 54 -28.91 -18.84 -6.29
CA GLY A 54 -29.82 -18.54 -7.41
C GLY A 54 -29.59 -17.20 -8.13
N GLY A 55 -28.87 -16.25 -7.51
CA GLY A 55 -28.55 -14.94 -8.08
C GLY A 55 -29.76 -14.03 -8.23
N LYS A 56 -29.53 -12.72 -8.11
CA LYS A 56 -30.50 -11.68 -8.47
C LYS A 56 -29.75 -10.40 -8.80
N ASN A 57 -30.42 -9.47 -9.48
CA ASN A 57 -29.88 -8.15 -9.72
C ASN A 57 -29.50 -7.48 -8.39
N SER A 58 -28.29 -6.94 -8.35
CA SER A 58 -27.80 -6.19 -7.21
C SER A 58 -28.30 -4.74 -7.30
N PRO A 59 -28.73 -4.13 -6.19
CA PRO A 59 -28.80 -2.68 -6.10
C PRO A 59 -27.43 -2.06 -6.37
N ASP A 60 -27.45 -0.80 -6.80
CA ASP A 60 -26.26 0.00 -7.03
C ASP A 60 -25.38 0.06 -5.78
N LEU A 61 -24.07 0.10 -6.00
CA LEU A 61 -23.03 0.25 -4.97
C LEU A 61 -22.95 -0.85 -3.90
N ARG A 62 -23.78 -1.92 -3.97
CA ARG A 62 -23.70 -3.04 -3.02
C ARG A 62 -22.33 -3.75 -3.04
N TRP A 63 -21.73 -3.81 -4.21
CA TRP A 63 -20.40 -4.37 -4.47
C TRP A 63 -19.53 -3.25 -5.06
N PRO A 64 -19.05 -2.31 -4.22
CA PRO A 64 -18.47 -1.05 -4.71
C PRO A 64 -17.16 -1.24 -5.48
N TRP A 65 -16.50 -2.39 -5.31
CA TRP A 65 -15.30 -2.76 -6.06
C TRP A 65 -15.61 -3.42 -7.42
N GLN A 66 -16.86 -3.71 -7.74
CA GLN A 66 -17.23 -4.35 -9.01
C GLN A 66 -17.07 -3.35 -10.16
N ALA A 67 -16.17 -3.66 -11.09
CA ALA A 67 -15.91 -2.87 -12.27
C ALA A 67 -16.27 -3.65 -13.55
N SER A 68 -16.58 -2.90 -14.60
CA SER A 68 -16.81 -3.40 -15.95
C SER A 68 -15.65 -2.97 -16.83
N LEU A 69 -15.00 -3.91 -17.52
CA LEU A 69 -14.09 -3.59 -18.60
C LEU A 69 -14.89 -3.34 -19.87
N LEU A 70 -14.61 -2.22 -20.53
CA LEU A 70 -15.27 -1.84 -21.79
C LEU A 70 -14.26 -1.84 -22.92
N TYR A 71 -14.59 -2.52 -24.01
CA TYR A 71 -13.89 -2.40 -25.29
C TYR A 71 -14.83 -1.76 -26.31
N ARG A 72 -14.39 -0.67 -26.94
CA ARG A 72 -15.21 0.11 -27.90
C ARG A 72 -16.61 0.45 -27.35
N GLY A 73 -16.68 0.83 -26.07
CA GLY A 73 -17.93 1.19 -25.40
C GLY A 73 -18.84 0.02 -25.02
N ARG A 74 -18.41 -1.24 -25.18
CA ARG A 74 -19.20 -2.43 -24.81
C ARG A 74 -18.52 -3.21 -23.69
N HIS A 75 -19.31 -3.68 -22.73
CA HIS A 75 -18.83 -4.59 -21.68
C HIS A 75 -18.23 -5.86 -22.29
N THR A 76 -17.03 -6.23 -21.84
CA THR A 76 -16.34 -7.45 -22.29
C THR A 76 -16.01 -8.40 -21.15
N CYS A 77 -15.64 -7.87 -19.99
CA CYS A 77 -15.23 -8.64 -18.82
C CYS A 77 -15.54 -7.90 -17.52
N GLY A 78 -15.58 -8.64 -16.41
CA GLY A 78 -15.54 -8.06 -15.07
C GLY A 78 -14.12 -7.67 -14.63
N ALA A 79 -14.03 -6.80 -13.63
CA ALA A 79 -12.81 -6.47 -12.91
C ALA A 79 -13.13 -6.08 -11.45
N THR A 80 -12.10 -6.05 -10.60
CA THR A 80 -12.22 -5.67 -9.19
C THR A 80 -11.27 -4.52 -8.88
N LEU A 81 -11.80 -3.43 -8.31
CA LEU A 81 -11.00 -2.33 -7.77
C LEU A 81 -10.21 -2.80 -6.54
N ILE A 82 -8.88 -2.72 -6.61
CA ILE A 82 -7.97 -3.14 -5.54
C ILE A 82 -7.26 -1.95 -4.88
N ASP A 83 -7.18 -0.82 -5.58
CA ASP A 83 -6.63 0.45 -5.10
C ASP A 83 -7.29 1.62 -5.87
N VAL A 84 -7.07 2.86 -5.45
CA VAL A 84 -7.62 4.08 -6.06
C VAL A 84 -7.34 4.22 -7.56
N PHE A 85 -6.26 3.59 -8.05
CA PHE A 85 -5.86 3.64 -9.47
C PHE A 85 -5.72 2.26 -10.12
N TRP A 86 -6.02 1.18 -9.39
CA TRP A 86 -5.71 -0.19 -9.85
C TRP A 86 -6.94 -1.09 -9.78
N VAL A 87 -7.20 -1.76 -10.90
CA VAL A 87 -8.17 -2.86 -11.01
C VAL A 87 -7.45 -4.13 -11.41
N ILE A 88 -7.98 -5.28 -10.96
CA ILE A 88 -7.52 -6.61 -11.38
C ILE A 88 -8.61 -7.32 -12.17
N SER A 89 -8.22 -8.11 -13.18
CA SER A 89 -9.11 -8.94 -13.99
C SER A 89 -8.38 -10.23 -14.43
N ALA A 90 -9.08 -11.16 -15.07
CA ALA A 90 -8.48 -12.37 -15.59
C ALA A 90 -7.60 -12.06 -16.82
N ALA A 91 -6.46 -12.74 -16.95
CA ALA A 91 -5.53 -12.51 -18.07
C ALA A 91 -6.19 -12.72 -19.45
N HIS A 92 -7.11 -13.69 -19.57
CA HIS A 92 -7.80 -13.98 -20.83
C HIS A 92 -8.70 -12.83 -21.31
N CYS A 93 -9.08 -11.90 -20.43
CA CYS A 93 -9.81 -10.69 -20.81
C CYS A 93 -8.99 -9.74 -21.68
N PHE A 94 -7.66 -9.93 -21.74
CA PHE A 94 -6.71 -9.16 -22.55
C PHE A 94 -6.02 -9.98 -23.65
N GLN A 95 -6.24 -11.30 -23.67
CA GLN A 95 -5.56 -12.21 -24.62
C GLN A 95 -6.15 -12.13 -26.04
N LYS A 96 -7.42 -11.71 -26.18
CA LYS A 96 -8.03 -11.45 -27.49
C LYS A 96 -7.30 -10.31 -28.23
N GLU A 97 -6.71 -9.39 -27.49
CA GLU A 97 -5.89 -8.30 -28.04
C GLU A 97 -4.43 -8.72 -28.31
N ILE A 98 -3.88 -9.67 -27.55
CA ILE A 98 -2.44 -9.98 -27.59
C ILE A 98 -2.08 -11.16 -28.52
N LEU A 99 -2.96 -12.15 -28.72
CA LEU A 99 -2.61 -13.38 -29.47
C LEU A 99 -3.53 -13.75 -30.64
N GLY A 100 -4.59 -12.98 -30.93
CA GLY A 100 -5.51 -13.30 -32.04
C GLY A 100 -6.28 -14.62 -31.84
N VAL A 101 -6.48 -15.07 -30.60
CA VAL A 101 -7.17 -16.34 -30.30
C VAL A 101 -8.69 -16.15 -30.38
N PRO A 102 -9.43 -16.97 -31.15
CA PRO A 102 -10.87 -16.82 -31.33
C PRO A 102 -11.66 -17.19 -30.07
N SER A 103 -12.83 -16.56 -29.93
CA SER A 103 -13.74 -16.57 -28.78
C SER A 103 -14.27 -17.95 -28.31
N SER A 104 -13.88 -19.05 -28.94
CA SER A 104 -14.39 -20.41 -28.69
C SER A 104 -13.43 -21.32 -27.91
N ALA A 105 -12.32 -20.78 -27.40
CA ALA A 105 -11.34 -21.55 -26.60
C ALA A 105 -11.51 -21.30 -25.09
N SER A 106 -12.75 -21.27 -24.59
CA SER A 106 -13.06 -21.28 -23.16
C SER A 106 -14.25 -22.18 -22.90
#